data_AF-A0AAW0LDQ7-F1
#
_entry.id   AF-A0AAW0LDQ7-F1
#
_cell.length_a   1.000
_cell.length_b   1.000
_cell.length_c   1.000
_cell.angle_alpha   90.00
_cell.angle_beta   90.00
_cell.angle_gamma   90.00
#
_symmetry.space_group_name_H-M   'P 1'
#
loop_
_entity.id
_entity.type
_entity.pdbx_description
1 polymer ?
#
loop_
_entity_poly.entity_id
_entity_poly.type
_entity_poly.pdbx_seq_one_letter_code
_entity_poly.pdbx_strand_id
1 'polypeptide(L)' 'MGVFTFVCRNSGDEWTGKSLSGDLEASAGSTFDLQRKLVQTALCSDSSGGVQSSFSFVTPTSAVFQVIT' A
#
# COMPACT_ATOMS: atom_id res chain seq x y z
N MET A 1 -11.96 -5.72 -10.71
CA MET A 1 -12.30 -4.66 -9.76
C MET A 1 -12.12 -5.17 -8.35
N GLY A 2 -10.86 -5.39 -8.02
CA GLY A 2 -10.40 -5.67 -6.66
C GLY A 2 -10.05 -4.36 -5.98
N VAL A 3 -10.46 -4.17 -4.73
CA VAL A 3 -10.02 -3.05 -3.91
C VAL A 3 -9.10 -3.59 -2.84
N PHE A 4 -7.82 -3.26 -2.94
CA PHE A 4 -6.81 -3.60 -1.95
C PHE A 4 -6.62 -2.43 -1.01
N THR A 5 -6.98 -2.62 0.26
CA THR A 5 -6.74 -1.63 1.31
C THR A 5 -5.52 -2.04 2.13
N PHE A 6 -4.55 -1.15 2.23
CA PHE A 6 -3.32 -1.31 2.98
C PHE A 6 -3.27 -0.30 4.13
N VAL A 7 -2.85 -0.78 5.29
CA VAL A 7 -2.55 0.05 6.45
C VAL A 7 -1.05 0.27 6.47
N CYS A 8 -0.66 1.53 6.29
CA CYS A 8 0.72 1.98 6.30
C CYS A 8 1.07 2.56 7.67
N ARG A 9 2.20 2.15 8.23
CA ARG A 9 2.68 2.60 9.54
C ARG A 9 4.16 2.95 9.47
N ASN A 10 4.53 4.06 10.08
CA ASN A 10 5.92 4.46 10.25
C ASN A 10 6.41 4.03 11.62
N SER A 11 7.55 3.36 11.66
CA SER A 11 8.26 2.95 12.88
C SER A 11 9.62 3.65 12.97
N GLY A 12 9.64 4.99 12.90
CA GLY A 12 10.84 5.82 13.09
C GLY A 12 11.73 5.91 11.85
N ASP A 13 12.18 4.75 11.35
CA ASP A 13 13.15 4.67 10.25
C ASP A 13 12.57 4.01 8.98
N GLU A 14 11.45 3.29 9.11
CA GLU A 14 10.84 2.56 8.00
C GLU A 14 9.32 2.68 8.00
N TRP A 15 8.76 2.78 6.78
CA TRP A 15 7.34 2.65 6.51
C TRP A 15 7.01 1.21 6.12
N THR A 16 6.09 0.61 6.85
CA THR A 16 5.55 -0.73 6.59
C THR A 16 4.10 -0.60 6.15
N GLY A 17 3.70 -1.36 5.13
CA GLY A 17 2.35 -1.39 4.59
C GLY A 17 1.83 -2.82 4.59
N LYS A 18 0.71 -3.07 5.26
CA LYS A 18 0.09 -4.40 5.33
C LYS A 18 -1.34 -4.35 4.85
N SER A 19 -1.73 -5.29 3.99
CA SER A 19 -3.09 -5.36 3.48
C SER A 19 -4.06 -5.77 4.60
N LEU A 20 -5.24 -5.15 4.65
CA LEU A 20 -6.27 -5.43 5.65
C LEU A 20 -6.90 -6.82 5.45
N SER A 21 -6.98 -7.28 4.20
CA SER A 21 -7.71 -8.49 3.81
C SER A 21 -6.81 -9.65 3.34
N GLY A 22 -5.48 -9.55 3.44
CA GLY A 22 -4.59 -10.61 2.95
C GLY A 22 -3.14 -10.57 3.44
N ASP A 23 -2.34 -11.49 2.91
CA ASP A 23 -0.91 -11.68 3.20
C ASP A 23 0.02 -10.73 2.41
N LEU A 24 -0.52 -9.71 1.76
CA LEU A 24 0.28 -8.75 1.00
C LEU A 24 0.86 -7.70 1.96
N GLU A 25 2.19 -7.71 2.10
CA GLU A 25 2.94 -6.75 2.89
C GLU A 25 4.16 -6.21 2.12
N ALA A 26 4.55 -4.97 2.44
CA ALA A 26 5.77 -4.35 1.94
C ALA A 26 6.36 -3.39 2.97
N SER A 27 7.66 -3.17 2.91
CA SER A 27 8.36 -2.17 3.72
C SER A 27 9.29 -1.33 2.86
N ALA A 28 9.48 -0.06 3.22
CA ALA A 28 10.43 0.84 2.60
C ALA A 28 10.78 2.03 3.50
N GLY A 29 11.95 2.63 3.33
CA GLY A 29 12.36 3.83 4.07
C GLY A 29 11.58 5.11 3.71
N SER A 30 10.78 5.06 2.64
CA SER A 30 10.03 6.19 2.09
C SER A 30 8.61 5.79 1.74
N THR A 31 7.64 6.70 1.93
CA THR A 31 6.26 6.49 1.50
C THR A 31 6.13 6.29 0.00
N PHE A 32 7.01 6.90 -0.79
CA PHE A 32 7.02 6.77 -2.25
C PHE A 32 7.42 5.36 -2.70
N ASP A 33 8.50 4.82 -2.13
CA ASP A 33 8.94 3.45 -2.40
C ASP A 33 7.91 2.44 -1.89
N LEU A 34 7.32 2.70 -0.72
CA LEU A 34 6.27 1.84 -0.18
C LEU A 34 5.06 1.77 -1.12
N GLN A 35 4.56 2.92 -1.59
CA GLN A 35 3.44 2.98 -2.54
C GLN A 35 3.72 2.17 -3.81
N ARG A 36 4.92 2.31 -4.40
CA ARG A 36 5.32 1.55 -5.60
C ARG A 36 5.33 0.05 -5.34
N LYS A 37 5.93 -0.39 -4.22
CA LYS A 37 5.95 -1.81 -3.85
C LYS A 37 4.53 -2.34 -3.66
N LEU A 38 3.67 -1.63 -2.93
CA LEU A 38 2.29 -2.05 -2.68
C LEU A 38 1.46 -2.12 -3.97
N VAL A 39 1.62 -1.15 -4.88
CA VAL A 39 0.97 -1.18 -6.20
C VAL A 39 1.43 -2.38 -7.01
N GLN A 40 2.74 -2.64 -7.04
CA GLN A 40 3.29 -3.79 -7.76
C GLN A 40 2.74 -5.10 -7.20
N THR A 41 2.67 -5.22 -5.87
CA THR A 41 2.12 -6.40 -5.19
C THR A 41 0.62 -6.59 -5.50
N ALA A 42 -0.17 -5.50 -5.51
CA ALA A 42 -1.58 -5.53 -5.90
C ALA A 42 -1.76 -5.92 -7.38
N LEU A 43 -0.94 -5.38 -8.28
CA LEU A 43 -0.89 -5.74 -9.70
C LEU A 43 -0.55 -7.22 -9.95
N CYS A 44 0.41 -7.75 -9.18
CA CYS A 44 0.73 -9.17 -9.24
C CYS A 44 -0.44 -10.03 -8.76
N SER A 45 -1.26 -9.53 -7.82
CA SER A 45 -2.42 -10.23 -7.30
C SER A 45 -3.65 -10.13 -8.22
N ASP A 46 -3.82 -9.03 -8.96
CA ASP A 46 -4.96 -8.80 -9.86
C ASP A 46 -4.43 -8.29 -11.22
N SER A 47 -4.46 -9.15 -12.24
CA SER A 47 -3.93 -8.86 -13.60
C SER A 47 -4.86 -7.99 -14.46
N SER A 48 -5.50 -6.99 -13.86
CA SER A 48 -6.43 -6.06 -14.51
C SER A 48 -5.69 -4.77 -14.91
N GLY A 49 -5.86 -4.35 -16.16
CA GLY A 49 -4.96 -3.40 -16.84
C GLY A 49 -5.01 -1.94 -16.38
N GLY A 50 -5.74 -1.59 -15.32
CA GLY A 50 -5.87 -0.21 -14.84
C GLY A 50 -5.69 -0.14 -13.33
N VAL A 51 -4.65 0.55 -12.87
CA VAL A 51 -4.42 0.77 -11.42
C VAL A 51 -4.75 2.20 -11.06
N GLN A 52 -5.69 2.38 -10.14
CA GLN A 52 -5.88 3.62 -9.43
C GLN A 52 -5.39 3.43 -8.00
N SER A 53 -4.53 4.31 -7.49
CA SER A 53 -4.13 4.28 -6.09
C SER A 53 -4.43 5.59 -5.38
N SER A 54 -4.70 5.51 -4.09
CA SER A 54 -4.98 6.66 -3.23
C SER A 54 -4.24 6.47 -1.91
N PHE A 55 -3.38 7.43 -1.57
CA PHE A 55 -2.63 7.43 -0.31
C PHE A 55 -3.09 8.59 0.55
N SER A 56 -3.59 8.29 1.75
CA SER A 56 -4.11 9.27 2.70
C SER A 56 -3.44 9.12 4.05
N PHE A 57 -2.81 10.18 4.55
CA PHE A 57 -2.28 10.21 5.91
C PHE A 57 -3.44 10.36 6.91
N VAL A 58 -3.47 9.49 7.92
CA VAL A 58 -4.41 9.58 9.06
C VAL A 58 -3.71 10.28 10.23
N THR A 59 -2.43 9.98 10.42
CA THR A 59 -1.55 10.63 11.39
C THR A 59 -0.16 10.83 10.77
N PRO A 60 0.75 11.59 11.40
CA PRO A 60 2.12 11.75 10.90
C PRO A 60 2.90 10.42 10.78
N THR A 61 2.45 9.37 11.48
CA THR A 61 3.09 8.05 11.52
C THR A 61 2.18 6.93 11.01
N SER A 62 1.01 7.24 10.46
CA SER A 62 0.07 6.24 9.93
C SER A 62 -0.69 6.78 8.73
N ALA A 63 -0.83 5.94 7.73
CA ALA A 63 -1.54 6.26 6.50
C ALA A 63 -2.34 5.06 6.03
N VAL A 64 -3.36 5.32 5.23
CA VAL A 64 -4.13 4.30 4.52
C VAL A 64 -3.81 4.43 3.05
N PHE A 65 -3.52 3.30 2.42
CA PHE A 65 -3.27 3.22 0.99
C PHE A 65 -4.27 2.28 0.35
N GLN A 66 -5.02 2.78 -0.63
CA GLN A 66 -5.99 1.99 -1.37
C GLN A 66 -5.51 1.85 -2.80
N VAL A 67 -5.48 0.62 -3.28
CA VAL A 67 -5.19 0.29 -4.67
C VAL A 67 -6.41 -0.37 -5.26
N ILE A 68 -6.88 0.15 -6.38
CA ILE A 68 -8.08 -0.30 -7.10
C ILE A 68 -7.58 -0.76 -8.46
N THR A 69 -7.87 -2.01 -8.80
CA THR A 69 -7.45 -2.69 -10.04
C THR A 69 -8.65 -3.26 -10.80
#